data_AF-A0A4U9D868-F1
#
_entry.id   AF-A0A4U9D868-F1
#
_cell.length_a   1.000
_cell.length_b   1.000
_cell.length_c   1.000
_cell.angle_alpha   90.00
_cell.angle_beta   90.00
_cell.angle_gamma   90.00
#
_symmetry.space_group_name_H-M   'P 1'
#
loop_
_entity.id
_entity.type
_entity.pdbx_description
1 polymer ?
#
loop_
_entity_poly.entity_id
_entity_poly.type
_entity_poly.pdbx_seq_one_letter_code
_entity_poly.pdbx_strand_id
1 'polypeptide(L)' 'MLHIGDSFFVNSEALAITDVDALDALCRYTSLSKDELGKGLHNPDFIAELTRLINQGYWYFEE' A
#
# COMPACT_ATOMS: atom_id res chain seq x y z
N MET A 1 -7.76 0.28 -3.28
CA MET A 1 -7.82 0.26 -1.80
C MET A 1 -8.68 1.42 -1.31
N LEU A 2 -9.12 1.44 -0.06
CA LEU A 2 -9.95 2.51 0.51
C LEU A 2 -9.30 3.08 1.77
N HIS A 3 -9.33 4.41 1.91
CA HIS A 3 -8.93 5.14 3.10
C HIS A 3 -10.16 5.84 3.68
N ILE A 4 -10.54 5.50 4.92
CA ILE A 4 -11.73 6.03 5.61
C ILE A 4 -11.33 6.44 7.02
N GLY A 5 -11.42 7.73 7.34
CA GLY A 5 -10.92 8.25 8.61
C GLY A 5 -9.43 7.95 8.73
N ASP A 6 -9.02 7.26 9.79
CA ASP A 6 -7.64 6.84 10.04
C ASP A 6 -7.39 5.36 9.70
N SER A 7 -8.24 4.74 8.86
CA SER A 7 -8.18 3.30 8.56
C SER A 7 -8.11 3.01 7.07
N PHE A 8 -7.33 1.98 6.73
CA PHE A 8 -7.13 1.50 5.37
C PHE A 8 -7.76 0.13 5.17
N PHE A 9 -8.37 -0.08 4.00
CA PHE A 9 -9.05 -1.31 3.66
C PHE A 9 -8.69 -1.81 2.25
N VAL A 10 -8.53 -3.13 2.12
CA VAL A 10 -8.43 -3.83 0.84
C VAL A 10 -9.42 -4.99 0.85
N ASN A 11 -10.29 -5.07 -0.16
CA ASN A 11 -11.28 -6.13 -0.28
C ASN A 11 -12.09 -6.41 1.01
N SER A 12 -12.51 -5.35 1.71
CA SER A 12 -13.21 -5.41 3.02
C SER A 12 -12.39 -5.84 4.23
N GLU A 13 -11.09 -6.11 4.07
CA GLU A 13 -10.16 -6.38 5.17
C GLU A 13 -9.43 -5.10 5.59
N ALA A 14 -9.31 -4.87 6.90
CA ALA A 14 -8.55 -3.75 7.45
C ALA A 14 -7.05 -4.04 7.37
N LEU A 15 -6.27 -3.02 7.03
CA LEU A 15 -4.81 -3.09 6.95
C LEU A 15 -4.15 -2.52 8.19
N ALA A 16 -2.96 -3.04 8.51
CA ALA A 16 -2.11 -2.44 9.52
C ALA A 16 -1.56 -1.09 9.01
N ILE A 17 -1.57 -0.07 9.86
CA ILE A 17 -1.02 1.24 9.53
C ILE A 17 0.50 1.18 9.68
N THR A 18 1.20 0.89 8.58
CA THR A 18 2.67 0.78 8.53
C THR A 18 3.33 2.09 8.12
N ASP A 19 2.71 2.81 7.18
CA ASP A 19 3.13 4.14 6.72
C ASP A 19 1.90 4.84 6.09
N VAL A 20 1.45 5.94 6.70
CA VAL A 20 0.20 6.61 6.28
C VAL A 20 0.31 7.16 4.86
N ASP A 21 1.43 7.80 4.52
CA ASP A 21 1.62 8.44 3.22
C ASP A 21 1.70 7.39 2.11
N ALA A 22 2.41 6.28 2.36
CA ALA A 22 2.56 5.21 1.38
C ALA A 22 1.28 4.39 1.21
N LEU A 23 0.52 4.12 2.29
CA LEU A 23 -0.78 3.47 2.22
C LEU A 23 -1.84 4.35 1.52
N ASP A 24 -1.77 5.66 1.73
CA ASP A 24 -2.64 6.62 1.05
C ASP A 24 -2.33 6.68 -0.46
N ALA A 25 -1.05 6.58 -0.86
CA ALA A 25 -0.67 6.45 -2.26
C ALA A 25 -1.30 5.20 -2.93
N LEU A 26 -1.31 4.04 -2.24
CA LEU A 26 -2.00 2.82 -2.70
C LEU A 26 -3.53 2.97 -2.82
N CYS A 27 -4.12 3.95 -2.13
CA CYS A 27 -5.55 4.23 -2.25
C CYS A 27 -5.87 5.19 -3.40
N ARG A 28 -4.96 6.12 -3.72
CA ARG A 28 -5.18 7.18 -4.71
C ARG A 28 -4.88 6.76 -6.13
N TYR A 29 -3.87 5.91 -6.33
CA TYR A 29 -3.38 5.56 -7.65
C TYR A 29 -3.66 4.09 -7.97
N THR A 30 -3.91 3.79 -9.23
CA THR A 30 -4.06 2.41 -9.74
C THR A 30 -2.75 1.82 -10.25
N SER A 31 -1.76 2.67 -10.51
CA SER A 31 -0.39 2.32 -10.89
C SER A 31 0.56 3.23 -10.12
N LEU A 32 1.67 2.69 -9.64
CA LEU A 32 2.60 3.40 -8.75
C LEU A 32 4.03 3.13 -9.18
N SER A 33 4.87 4.13 -8.98
CA SER A 33 6.31 4.01 -9.11
C SER A 33 6.99 4.32 -7.77
N LYS A 34 8.33 4.30 -7.78
CA LYS A 34 9.14 4.75 -6.65
C LYS A 34 8.84 6.20 -6.24
N ASP A 35 8.36 7.04 -7.16
CA ASP A 35 8.17 8.46 -6.91
C ASP A 35 6.96 8.71 -6.00
N GLU A 36 5.86 7.98 -6.21
CA GLU A 36 4.67 8.05 -5.35
C GLU A 36 4.87 7.32 -4.01
N LEU A 37 5.59 6.19 -4.01
CA LEU A 37 5.85 5.42 -2.78
C LEU A 37 6.90 6.12 -1.89
N GLY A 38 7.78 6.92 -2.47
CA GLY A 38 8.71 7.81 -1.78
C GLY A 38 9.48 7.12 -0.66
N LYS A 39 9.42 7.73 0.54
CA LYS A 39 10.13 7.22 1.73
C LYS A 39 9.57 5.91 2.28
N GLY A 40 8.34 5.53 1.91
CA GLY A 40 7.74 4.26 2.32
C GLY A 40 8.59 3.06 1.90
N LEU A 41 9.33 3.16 0.79
CA LEU A 41 10.24 2.11 0.34
C LEU A 41 11.42 1.83 1.29
N HIS A 42 11.71 2.76 2.20
CA HIS A 42 12.73 2.59 3.24
C HIS A 42 12.16 2.11 4.57
N ASN A 43 10.83 2.01 4.68
CA ASN A 43 10.15 1.50 5.86
C ASN A 43 9.95 -0.02 5.72
N PRO A 44 10.63 -0.84 6.54
CA PRO A 44 10.56 -2.29 6.42
C PRO A 44 9.16 -2.86 6.70
N ASP A 45 8.38 -2.22 7.58
CA ASP A 45 7.01 -2.66 7.89
C ASP A 45 6.08 -2.41 6.69
N PHE A 46 6.25 -1.27 6.01
CA PHE A 46 5.53 -0.99 4.77
C PHE A 46 5.92 -1.97 3.66
N ILE A 47 7.21 -2.26 3.48
CA ILE A 47 7.66 -3.24 2.48
C ILE A 47 7.09 -4.64 2.76
N ALA A 48 7.06 -5.06 4.03
CA ALA A 48 6.47 -6.34 4.40
C ALA A 48 4.97 -6.39 4.05
N GLU A 49 4.24 -5.31 4.33
CA GLU A 49 2.81 -5.22 4.01
C GLU A 49 2.56 -5.16 2.50
N LEU A 50 3.33 -4.37 1.74
CA LEU A 50 3.25 -4.31 0.28
C LEU A 50 3.54 -5.69 -0.33
N THR A 51 4.55 -6.40 0.19
CA THR A 51 4.87 -7.77 -0.23
C THR A 51 3.71 -8.72 0.04
N ARG A 52 3.04 -8.60 1.19
CA ARG A 52 1.85 -9.39 1.52
C ARG A 52 0.72 -9.13 0.51
N LEU A 53 0.45 -7.86 0.19
CA LEU A 53 -0.57 -7.48 -0.79
C LEU A 53 -0.28 -8.04 -2.18
N ILE A 54 0.99 -7.99 -2.62
CA ILE A 54 1.42 -8.56 -3.90
C ILE A 54 1.23 -10.09 -3.90
N ASN A 55 1.66 -10.78 -2.85
CA ASN A 55 1.51 -12.23 -2.74
C ASN A 55 0.04 -12.70 -2.69
N GLN A 56 -0.88 -11.83 -2.28
CA GLN A 56 -2.32 -12.09 -2.31
C GLN A 56 -2.98 -11.72 -3.65
N GLY A 57 -2.21 -11.15 -4.60
CA GLY A 57 -2.71 -10.75 -5.91
C GLY A 57 -3.49 -9.43 -5.91
N TYR A 58 -3.43 -8.64 -4.83
CA TYR A 58 -4.06 -7.31 -4.79
C TYR A 58 -3.25 -6.24 -5.55
N TRP A 59 -1.94 -6.46 -5.68
CA TRP A 59 -1.02 -5.66 -6.49
C TRP A 59 -0.08 -6.58 -7.25
N TYR A 60 0.51 -6.09 -8.33
CA TYR A 60 1.50 -6.82 -9.11
C TYR A 60 2.48 -5.83 -9.76
N PHE A 61 3.64 -6.32 -10.18
CA PHE A 61 4.57 -5.53 -10.98
C PHE A 61 4.17 -5.64 -12.45
N GLU A 62 4.01 -4.51 -13.11
CA GLU A 62 3.94 -4.44 -14.58
C GLU A 62 5.34 -4.63 -15.19
N GLU A 63 5.41 -5.16 -16.41
CA GLU A 63 6.66 -5.47 -17.14
C GLU A 63 7.51 -4.24 -17.48
#